data_AF-B9XSU1-F1
#
_entry.id   AF-B9XSU1-F1
#
_cell.length_a   1.000
_cell.length_b   1.000
_cell.length_c   1.000
_cell.angle_alpha   90.00
_cell.angle_beta   90.00
_cell.angle_gamma   90.00
#
_symmetry.space_group_name_H-M   'P 1'
#
loop_
_entity.id
_entity.type
_entity.pdbx_description
1 polymer ?
#
loop_
_entity_poly.entity_id
_entity_poly.type
_entity_poly.pdbx_seq_one_letter_code
_entity_poly.pdbx_strand_id
1 'polypeptide(L)'
;EGHTLDNRGTVNWTSAYITSQNSPGTFINDSLLVLFQYGSLGASGSGSGSVFQNNGTLLCPASQGTVSFYSNWSFTNSGTLTVQSNSVLDLQHDYAGSLNFADGALLNGPGKTRLASSDLTASGIITVDGTFELAGSQFNSGTLKGTQTWTGAGSFNWTGGTMSAPGTTSIANNFHLNIQGLDQKNLNNHTLYNRGSITFSSALQGSTNAIINNAGLFKLADFGNFATGDGTAAFNNLSGGTMCTPGTNAPSSQTYCTMNWAFTNAGVLALSSGTFNIIPAYSPAASSTHRFNLASNSAGSSSSLLNLGAFAPAGTLVVKLGNGVVVTNGSSFQLITYASQTGKFTSQELPSLPAPLSWELDYQPTALFLKAVSVPLELKSAQKLADGSFHFSAAGSSGSAYIIETSTNLVDWTPLQTNIVVNGSVDFIDSSATNFSKGFYRMRIGN
;
A
#
# COMPACT_ATOMS: atom_id res chain seq x y z
N GLU A 1 -51.63 -6.01 3.06
CA GLU A 1 -52.01 -4.59 3.27
C GLU A 1 -52.18 -4.33 4.75
N GLY A 2 -51.48 -3.36 5.36
CA GLY A 2 -51.72 -2.93 6.74
C GLY A 2 -51.39 -3.93 7.86
N HIS A 3 -50.91 -5.12 7.53
CA HIS A 3 -50.62 -6.20 8.47
C HIS A 3 -49.12 -6.38 8.69
N THR A 4 -48.80 -6.99 9.84
CA THR A 4 -47.46 -7.50 10.14
C THR A 4 -47.43 -9.01 9.92
N LEU A 5 -46.52 -9.48 9.06
CA LEU A 5 -46.16 -10.89 8.94
C LEU A 5 -44.90 -11.11 9.78
N ASP A 6 -45.04 -11.83 10.89
CA ASP A 6 -43.95 -12.15 11.82
C ASP A 6 -43.56 -13.62 11.65
N ASN A 7 -42.41 -13.87 11.01
CA ASN A 7 -41.86 -15.21 10.85
C ASN A 7 -40.94 -15.58 12.03
N ARG A 8 -41.44 -16.48 12.88
CA ARG A 8 -40.68 -17.11 13.97
C ARG A 8 -40.35 -18.59 13.71
N GLY A 9 -40.62 -19.09 12.51
CA GLY A 9 -40.40 -20.48 12.11
C GLY A 9 -39.47 -20.58 10.91
N THR A 10 -39.80 -21.48 9.98
CA THR A 10 -39.12 -21.57 8.68
C THR A 10 -40.11 -21.22 7.59
N VAL A 11 -39.79 -20.20 6.78
CA VAL A 11 -40.55 -19.84 5.59
C VAL A 11 -39.71 -20.14 4.35
N ASN A 12 -40.26 -20.96 3.46
CA ASN A 12 -39.70 -21.17 2.13
C ASN A 12 -40.34 -20.18 1.17
N TRP A 13 -39.58 -19.17 0.78
CA TRP A 13 -40.00 -18.20 -0.21
C TRP A 13 -39.70 -18.73 -1.61
N THR A 14 -40.75 -19.29 -2.22
CA THR A 14 -40.74 -19.83 -3.60
C THR A 14 -41.54 -18.99 -4.59
N SER A 15 -42.34 -18.01 -4.10
CA SER A 15 -43.06 -17.05 -4.94
C SER A 15 -42.12 -15.94 -5.45
N ALA A 16 -42.39 -15.38 -6.63
CA ALA A 16 -41.59 -14.27 -7.15
C ALA A 16 -41.88 -12.92 -6.46
N TYR A 17 -43.08 -12.71 -5.87
CA TYR A 17 -43.52 -11.36 -5.49
C TYR A 17 -44.41 -11.33 -4.22
N ILE A 18 -44.10 -10.43 -3.28
CA ILE A 18 -44.97 -10.02 -2.15
C ILE A 18 -45.27 -8.52 -2.31
N THR A 19 -46.53 -8.09 -2.14
CA THR A 19 -46.91 -6.70 -2.41
C THR A 19 -47.69 -5.99 -1.31
N SER A 20 -47.56 -4.67 -1.32
CA SER A 20 -48.43 -3.71 -0.61
C SER A 20 -48.87 -2.59 -1.57
N GLN A 21 -50.17 -2.36 -1.72
CA GLN A 21 -50.75 -1.42 -2.69
C GLN A 21 -51.56 -0.30 -2.03
N ASN A 22 -52.33 -0.62 -0.99
CA ASN A 22 -53.32 0.28 -0.40
C ASN A 22 -52.91 0.72 1.01
N SER A 23 -52.09 -0.05 1.73
CA SER A 23 -51.58 0.33 3.05
C SER A 23 -50.23 -0.33 3.34
N PRO A 24 -49.28 0.38 3.98
CA PRO A 24 -47.97 -0.18 4.28
C PRO A 24 -48.07 -1.50 5.07
N GLY A 25 -47.29 -2.49 4.66
CA GLY A 25 -47.14 -3.77 5.35
C GLY A 25 -45.82 -3.83 6.10
N THR A 26 -45.73 -4.73 7.07
CA THR A 26 -44.48 -5.07 7.74
C THR A 26 -44.23 -6.57 7.60
N PHE A 27 -43.02 -6.96 7.21
CA PHE A 27 -42.55 -8.34 7.29
C PHE A 27 -41.35 -8.35 8.24
N ILE A 28 -41.45 -9.13 9.31
CA ILE A 28 -40.35 -9.40 10.23
C ILE A 28 -39.94 -10.85 10.05
N ASN A 29 -38.66 -11.09 9.79
CA ASN A 29 -38.05 -12.40 9.87
C ASN A 29 -37.19 -12.49 11.13
N ASP A 30 -37.68 -13.18 12.16
CA ASP A 30 -36.96 -13.44 13.42
C ASP A 30 -36.29 -14.83 13.45
N SER A 31 -36.54 -15.66 12.43
CA SER A 31 -36.01 -17.03 12.33
C SER A 31 -35.48 -17.29 10.91
N LEU A 32 -35.85 -18.39 10.25
CA LEU A 32 -35.29 -18.77 8.95
C LEU A 32 -36.24 -18.40 7.81
N LEU A 33 -35.74 -17.62 6.86
CA LEU A 33 -36.37 -17.34 5.57
C LEU A 33 -35.46 -17.86 4.45
N VAL A 34 -35.93 -18.87 3.73
CA VAL A 34 -35.18 -19.48 2.62
C VAL A 34 -35.64 -18.87 1.31
N LEU A 35 -34.73 -18.26 0.55
CA LEU A 35 -35.04 -17.60 -0.71
C LEU A 35 -34.59 -18.45 -1.90
N PHE A 36 -35.55 -18.95 -2.68
CA PHE A 36 -35.29 -19.72 -3.91
C PHE A 36 -35.43 -18.84 -5.15
N GLN A 37 -34.50 -18.96 -6.10
CA GLN A 37 -34.48 -18.30 -7.42
C GLN A 37 -34.50 -16.76 -7.45
N TYR A 38 -35.59 -16.13 -7.00
CA TYR A 38 -35.80 -14.68 -7.05
C TYR A 38 -36.76 -14.26 -5.93
N GLY A 39 -36.44 -13.17 -5.23
CA GLY A 39 -37.33 -12.58 -4.22
C GLY A 39 -37.61 -11.14 -4.57
N SER A 40 -38.88 -10.77 -4.67
CA SER A 40 -39.26 -9.38 -4.84
C SER A 40 -40.32 -8.91 -3.86
N LEU A 41 -40.01 -7.79 -3.19
CA LEU A 41 -40.93 -7.02 -2.36
C LEU A 41 -41.36 -5.79 -3.14
N GLY A 42 -42.63 -5.73 -3.48
CA GLY A 42 -43.23 -4.65 -4.24
C GLY A 42 -44.09 -3.72 -3.41
N ALA A 43 -43.97 -2.42 -3.64
CA ALA A 43 -44.95 -1.44 -3.16
C ALA A 43 -45.46 -0.60 -4.33
N SER A 44 -46.75 -0.25 -4.30
CA SER A 44 -47.36 0.72 -5.21
C SER A 44 -48.38 1.58 -4.46
N GLY A 45 -48.78 2.72 -5.06
CA GLY A 45 -49.82 3.58 -4.51
C GLY A 45 -49.56 4.01 -3.05
N SER A 46 -50.58 3.84 -2.21
CA SER A 46 -50.52 4.17 -0.77
C SER A 46 -49.84 3.09 0.08
N GLY A 47 -49.41 1.98 -0.52
CA GLY A 47 -48.57 0.97 0.12
C GLY A 47 -47.08 1.35 0.21
N SER A 48 -46.70 2.54 -0.26
CA SER A 48 -45.35 3.09 -0.11
C SER A 48 -44.98 3.24 1.38
N GLY A 49 -43.77 2.82 1.77
CA GLY A 49 -43.31 2.83 3.16
C GLY A 49 -43.42 1.49 3.90
N SER A 50 -43.76 0.40 3.21
CA SER A 50 -43.66 -0.94 3.76
C SER A 50 -42.23 -1.31 4.16
N VAL A 51 -42.11 -2.18 5.17
CA VAL A 51 -40.83 -2.50 5.82
C VAL A 51 -40.59 -4.00 5.84
N PHE A 52 -39.38 -4.42 5.52
CA PHE A 52 -38.89 -5.77 5.76
C PHE A 52 -37.70 -5.74 6.72
N GLN A 53 -37.85 -6.37 7.89
CA GLN A 53 -36.80 -6.48 8.90
C GLN A 53 -36.31 -7.92 8.94
N ASN A 54 -35.03 -8.14 8.68
CA ASN A 54 -34.38 -9.43 8.88
C ASN A 54 -33.54 -9.40 10.15
N ASN A 55 -34.09 -9.95 11.24
CA ASN A 55 -33.42 -10.16 12.52
C ASN A 55 -32.83 -11.59 12.62
N GLY A 56 -33.45 -12.56 11.94
CA GLY A 56 -33.00 -13.95 11.84
C GLY A 56 -32.07 -14.18 10.66
N THR A 57 -32.22 -15.32 9.99
CA THR A 57 -31.40 -15.72 8.83
C THR A 57 -32.21 -15.65 7.54
N LEU A 58 -31.71 -14.89 6.56
CA LEU A 58 -32.10 -15.03 5.16
C LEU A 58 -31.09 -15.96 4.48
N LEU A 59 -31.55 -17.12 4.04
CA LEU A 59 -30.73 -18.16 3.41
C LEU A 59 -30.95 -18.19 1.89
N CYS A 60 -29.89 -17.97 1.12
CA CYS A 60 -29.82 -18.30 -0.30
C CYS A 60 -29.19 -19.71 -0.46
N PRO A 61 -29.95 -20.73 -0.91
CA PRO A 61 -29.47 -22.11 -1.03
C PRO A 61 -28.35 -22.29 -2.04
N ALA A 62 -27.72 -23.47 -2.05
CA ALA A 62 -26.64 -23.79 -2.97
C ALA A 62 -27.14 -23.91 -4.43
N SER A 63 -26.23 -23.69 -5.37
CA SER A 63 -26.43 -23.91 -6.81
C SER A 63 -27.65 -23.18 -7.41
N GLN A 64 -27.94 -21.98 -6.92
CA GLN A 64 -29.02 -21.13 -7.45
C GLN A 64 -28.55 -20.21 -8.58
N GLY A 65 -27.24 -20.09 -8.81
CA GLY A 65 -26.70 -19.04 -9.68
C GLY A 65 -26.87 -17.67 -9.02
N THR A 66 -27.33 -16.66 -9.76
CA THR A 66 -27.65 -15.34 -9.16
C THR A 66 -29.11 -15.30 -8.75
N VAL A 67 -29.35 -15.10 -7.45
CA VAL A 67 -30.66 -14.82 -6.86
C VAL A 67 -30.74 -13.32 -6.58
N SER A 68 -31.54 -12.60 -7.35
CA SER A 68 -31.81 -11.19 -7.06
C SER A 68 -32.86 -11.07 -5.96
N PHE A 69 -32.53 -10.30 -4.93
CA PHE A 69 -33.47 -9.81 -3.94
C PHE A 69 -33.76 -8.35 -4.24
N TYR A 70 -34.93 -8.11 -4.82
CA TYR A 70 -35.37 -6.79 -5.22
C TYR A 70 -36.40 -6.26 -4.21
N SER A 71 -36.20 -5.05 -3.70
CA SER A 71 -37.12 -4.49 -2.70
C SER A 71 -37.47 -3.04 -2.98
N ASN A 72 -38.76 -2.78 -3.21
CA ASN A 72 -39.35 -1.44 -3.12
C ASN A 72 -39.82 -1.11 -1.69
N TRP A 73 -39.58 -2.00 -0.75
CA TRP A 73 -39.78 -1.79 0.68
C TRP A 73 -38.48 -1.28 1.32
N SER A 74 -38.59 -0.69 2.51
CA SER A 74 -37.41 -0.46 3.34
C SER A 74 -36.94 -1.78 3.94
N PHE A 75 -35.85 -2.31 3.41
CA PHE A 75 -35.19 -3.50 3.92
C PHE A 75 -34.13 -3.12 4.94
N THR A 76 -34.17 -3.73 6.12
CA THR A 76 -33.12 -3.63 7.13
C THR A 76 -32.68 -5.03 7.54
N ASN A 77 -31.39 -5.32 7.39
CA ASN A 77 -30.76 -6.52 7.91
C ASN A 77 -29.95 -6.20 9.17
N SER A 78 -30.41 -6.69 10.31
CA SER A 78 -29.71 -6.74 11.60
C SER A 78 -29.25 -8.17 11.94
N GLY A 79 -29.80 -9.17 11.27
CA GLY A 79 -29.47 -10.59 11.41
C GLY A 79 -28.44 -11.09 10.40
N THR A 80 -28.62 -12.33 9.97
CA THR A 80 -27.69 -13.06 9.09
C THR A 80 -28.19 -13.15 7.65
N LEU A 81 -27.31 -12.90 6.69
CA LEU A 81 -27.46 -13.31 5.30
C LEU A 81 -26.50 -14.49 5.05
N THR A 82 -27.06 -15.69 4.81
CA THR A 82 -26.28 -16.88 4.48
C THR A 82 -26.41 -17.18 3.00
N VAL A 83 -25.28 -17.21 2.29
CA VAL A 83 -25.25 -17.60 0.87
C VAL A 83 -24.43 -18.87 0.71
N GLN A 84 -25.08 -19.95 0.26
CA GLN A 84 -24.42 -21.23 0.05
C GLN A 84 -23.65 -21.29 -1.28
N SER A 85 -22.91 -22.38 -1.49
CA SER A 85 -21.94 -22.54 -2.57
C SER A 85 -22.59 -22.42 -3.95
N ASN A 86 -21.86 -21.86 -4.91
CA ASN A 86 -22.31 -21.64 -6.29
C ASN A 86 -23.56 -20.76 -6.41
N SER A 87 -23.77 -19.88 -5.43
CA SER A 87 -24.88 -18.92 -5.43
C SER A 87 -24.40 -17.51 -5.12
N VAL A 88 -25.14 -16.53 -5.63
CA VAL A 88 -24.99 -15.10 -5.37
C VAL A 88 -26.33 -14.56 -4.91
N LEU A 89 -26.36 -13.88 -3.76
CA LEU A 89 -27.51 -13.07 -3.37
C LEU A 89 -27.24 -11.63 -3.79
N ASP A 90 -27.93 -11.15 -4.83
CA ASP A 90 -27.76 -9.80 -5.38
C ASP A 90 -28.86 -8.87 -4.85
N LEU A 91 -28.48 -7.93 -4.00
CA LEU A 91 -29.40 -7.01 -3.35
C LEU A 91 -29.67 -5.81 -4.25
N GLN A 92 -30.95 -5.50 -4.45
CA GLN A 92 -31.40 -4.45 -5.37
C GLN A 92 -32.62 -3.72 -4.80
N HIS A 93 -32.77 -2.44 -5.12
CA HIS A 93 -33.98 -1.67 -4.85
C HIS A 93 -34.23 -0.63 -5.95
N ASP A 94 -35.48 -0.23 -6.17
CA ASP A 94 -35.82 0.92 -7.02
C ASP A 94 -36.30 2.13 -6.20
N TYR A 95 -36.66 3.20 -6.91
CA TYR A 95 -36.99 4.58 -6.52
C TYR A 95 -37.55 4.85 -5.10
N ALA A 96 -38.35 3.97 -4.51
CA ALA A 96 -38.96 4.17 -3.19
C ALA A 96 -38.42 3.23 -2.08
N GLY A 97 -37.70 2.17 -2.45
CA GLY A 97 -37.11 1.22 -1.52
C GLY A 97 -35.81 1.72 -0.90
N SER A 98 -35.34 1.02 0.13
CA SER A 98 -34.00 1.20 0.68
C SER A 98 -33.42 -0.13 1.12
N LEU A 99 -32.11 -0.29 0.99
CA LEU A 99 -31.37 -1.41 1.56
C LEU A 99 -30.51 -0.88 2.71
N ASN A 100 -30.63 -1.49 3.88
CA ASN A 100 -29.90 -1.08 5.07
C ASN A 100 -29.25 -2.29 5.74
N PHE A 101 -27.98 -2.16 6.08
CA PHE A 101 -27.31 -3.04 7.04
C PHE A 101 -27.17 -2.30 8.37
N ALA A 102 -27.71 -2.91 9.42
CA ALA A 102 -27.62 -2.40 10.78
C ALA A 102 -26.42 -3.02 11.52
N ASP A 103 -26.07 -2.42 12.66
CA ASP A 103 -25.04 -2.94 13.55
C ASP A 103 -25.34 -4.39 13.94
N GLY A 104 -24.32 -5.25 13.90
CA GLY A 104 -24.44 -6.67 14.22
C GLY A 104 -24.81 -7.58 13.05
N ALA A 105 -25.07 -7.02 11.86
CA ALA A 105 -25.34 -7.82 10.66
C ALA A 105 -24.18 -8.78 10.35
N LEU A 106 -24.53 -10.01 9.95
CA LEU A 106 -23.60 -11.07 9.57
C LEU A 106 -23.82 -11.53 8.13
N LEU A 107 -22.76 -11.58 7.34
CA LEU A 107 -22.74 -12.14 5.99
C LEU A 107 -21.86 -13.40 6.00
N ASN A 108 -22.42 -14.58 5.74
CA ASN A 108 -21.66 -15.84 5.82
C ASN A 108 -22.02 -16.84 4.72
N GLY A 109 -21.28 -17.95 4.73
CA GLY A 109 -21.40 -19.04 3.77
C GLY A 109 -20.42 -18.92 2.59
N PRO A 110 -20.24 -20.01 1.84
CA PRO A 110 -19.25 -20.09 0.75
C PRO A 110 -19.67 -19.41 -0.56
N GLY A 111 -20.92 -18.94 -0.66
CA GLY A 111 -21.35 -18.06 -1.75
C GLY A 111 -21.01 -16.60 -1.47
N LYS A 112 -21.62 -15.68 -2.21
CA LYS A 112 -21.39 -14.23 -2.02
C LYS A 112 -22.68 -13.42 -1.96
N THR A 113 -22.68 -12.39 -1.11
CA THR A 113 -23.66 -11.31 -1.13
C THR A 113 -23.13 -10.19 -2.00
N ARG A 114 -23.93 -9.68 -2.94
CA ARG A 114 -23.52 -8.66 -3.91
C ARG A 114 -24.46 -7.46 -3.87
N LEU A 115 -23.89 -6.28 -4.06
CA LEU A 115 -24.59 -5.06 -4.42
C LEU A 115 -24.08 -4.62 -5.80
N ALA A 116 -24.80 -4.98 -6.88
CA ALA A 116 -24.41 -4.63 -8.25
C ALA A 116 -25.12 -3.39 -8.79
N SER A 117 -26.29 -3.09 -8.24
CA SER A 117 -27.14 -1.97 -8.59
C SER A 117 -27.83 -1.47 -7.33
N SER A 118 -28.10 -0.17 -7.27
CA SER A 118 -28.81 0.50 -6.16
C SER A 118 -27.95 0.85 -4.95
N ASP A 119 -28.56 1.54 -3.98
CA ASP A 119 -27.87 2.08 -2.81
C ASP A 119 -28.04 1.16 -1.59
N LEU A 120 -26.95 0.96 -0.85
CA LEU A 120 -26.93 0.30 0.45
C LEU A 120 -26.37 1.27 1.49
N THR A 121 -27.16 1.55 2.53
CA THR A 121 -26.66 2.29 3.69
C THR A 121 -26.29 1.31 4.79
N ALA A 122 -25.01 1.29 5.19
CA ALA A 122 -24.54 0.44 6.28
C ALA A 122 -24.18 1.28 7.51
N SER A 123 -24.43 0.74 8.69
CA SER A 123 -24.10 1.37 9.96
C SER A 123 -23.57 0.37 10.97
N GLY A 124 -22.65 0.79 11.83
CA GLY A 124 -22.08 -0.07 12.87
C GLY A 124 -21.12 -1.13 12.35
N ILE A 125 -20.98 -2.23 13.06
CA ILE A 125 -20.12 -3.36 12.72
C ILE A 125 -20.88 -4.33 11.82
N ILE A 126 -20.33 -4.58 10.65
CA ILE A 126 -20.81 -5.59 9.70
C ILE A 126 -19.77 -6.71 9.64
N THR A 127 -20.17 -7.92 10.05
CA THR A 127 -19.29 -9.09 10.05
C THR A 127 -19.44 -9.85 8.73
N VAL A 128 -18.33 -10.14 8.06
CA VAL A 128 -18.27 -10.89 6.82
C VAL A 128 -17.38 -12.10 7.02
N ASP A 129 -18.01 -13.26 7.19
CA ASP A 129 -17.34 -14.57 7.24
C ASP A 129 -17.46 -15.33 5.91
N GLY A 130 -18.14 -14.74 4.92
CA GLY A 130 -18.20 -15.19 3.53
C GLY A 130 -17.52 -14.19 2.59
N THR A 131 -18.24 -13.78 1.55
CA THR A 131 -17.80 -12.70 0.64
C THR A 131 -18.89 -11.67 0.48
N PHE A 132 -18.54 -10.40 0.66
CA PHE A 132 -19.35 -9.26 0.21
C PHE A 132 -18.72 -8.65 -1.05
N GLU A 133 -19.53 -8.38 -2.06
CA GLU A 133 -19.09 -7.77 -3.32
C GLU A 133 -19.84 -6.45 -3.56
N LEU A 134 -19.11 -5.33 -3.57
CA LEU A 134 -19.57 -4.07 -4.16
C LEU A 134 -19.19 -4.08 -5.64
N ALA A 135 -20.19 -4.10 -6.50
CA ALA A 135 -20.05 -4.20 -7.95
C ALA A 135 -20.84 -3.09 -8.64
N GLY A 136 -20.70 -3.04 -9.96
CA GLY A 136 -21.48 -2.14 -10.81
C GLY A 136 -20.65 -1.53 -11.91
N SER A 137 -21.32 -1.26 -13.03
CA SER A 137 -20.75 -0.58 -14.19
C SER A 137 -20.92 0.93 -14.09
N GLN A 138 -20.37 1.68 -15.05
CA GLN A 138 -20.53 3.14 -15.13
C GLN A 138 -22.00 3.61 -15.19
N PHE A 139 -22.90 2.79 -15.76
CA PHE A 139 -24.30 3.18 -16.03
C PHE A 139 -25.30 2.55 -15.06
N ASN A 140 -24.88 1.53 -14.33
CA ASN A 140 -25.68 0.87 -13.31
C ASN A 140 -24.74 0.41 -12.21
N SER A 141 -24.68 1.18 -11.13
CA SER A 141 -23.70 1.00 -10.06
C SER A 141 -24.35 0.71 -8.72
N GLY A 142 -23.82 -0.28 -8.00
CA GLY A 142 -24.01 -0.36 -6.56
C GLY A 142 -23.36 0.83 -5.87
N THR A 143 -24.05 1.42 -4.90
CA THR A 143 -23.53 2.52 -4.09
C THR A 143 -23.57 2.17 -2.61
N LEU A 144 -22.40 2.07 -1.98
CA LEU A 144 -22.28 1.91 -0.54
C LEU A 144 -22.21 3.29 0.15
N LYS A 145 -23.01 3.49 1.20
CA LYS A 145 -23.09 4.70 2.02
C LYS A 145 -23.04 4.36 3.51
N GLY A 146 -22.94 5.40 4.34
CA GLY A 146 -23.07 5.29 5.80
C GLY A 146 -21.74 5.26 6.53
N THR A 147 -21.77 4.83 7.80
CA THR A 147 -20.57 4.75 8.65
C THR A 147 -20.51 3.40 9.34
N GLN A 148 -19.58 2.57 8.90
CA GLN A 148 -19.55 1.16 9.20
C GLN A 148 -18.13 0.62 9.31
N THR A 149 -17.97 -0.46 10.07
CA THR A 149 -16.73 -1.23 10.17
C THR A 149 -16.98 -2.63 9.63
N TRP A 150 -16.26 -2.98 8.57
CA TRP A 150 -16.27 -4.32 8.00
C TRP A 150 -15.20 -5.18 8.68
N THR A 151 -15.61 -6.34 9.18
CA THR A 151 -14.75 -7.30 9.91
C THR A 151 -15.11 -8.74 9.53
N GLY A 152 -14.52 -9.73 10.20
CA GLY A 152 -14.79 -11.16 9.99
C GLY A 152 -13.62 -11.91 9.35
N ALA A 153 -13.82 -13.20 9.09
CA ALA A 153 -12.81 -14.08 8.49
C ALA A 153 -12.84 -14.11 6.95
N GLY A 154 -13.87 -13.51 6.36
CA GLY A 154 -14.12 -13.46 4.92
C GLY A 154 -13.42 -12.30 4.21
N SER A 155 -14.02 -11.83 3.12
CA SER A 155 -13.48 -10.73 2.32
C SER A 155 -14.54 -9.76 1.82
N PHE A 156 -14.12 -8.50 1.66
CA PHE A 156 -14.86 -7.48 0.91
C PHE A 156 -14.17 -7.28 -0.44
N ASN A 157 -14.86 -7.60 -1.54
CA ASN A 157 -14.41 -7.31 -2.89
C ASN A 157 -15.11 -6.06 -3.44
N TRP A 158 -14.33 -5.05 -3.83
CA TRP A 158 -14.82 -3.91 -4.59
C TRP A 158 -14.42 -4.07 -6.05
N THR A 159 -15.35 -4.63 -6.83
CA THR A 159 -15.15 -4.97 -8.24
C THR A 159 -15.63 -3.90 -9.21
N GLY A 160 -16.53 -3.02 -8.75
CA GLY A 160 -17.03 -1.84 -9.46
C GLY A 160 -17.97 -1.02 -8.57
N GLY A 161 -18.51 0.08 -9.08
CA GLY A 161 -19.48 0.91 -8.36
C GLY A 161 -18.86 1.97 -7.44
N THR A 162 -19.64 2.45 -6.47
CA THR A 162 -19.36 3.71 -5.78
C THR A 162 -19.43 3.56 -4.26
N MET A 163 -18.49 4.16 -3.53
CA MET A 163 -18.65 4.54 -2.13
C MET A 163 -18.94 6.03 -2.08
N SER A 164 -20.10 6.43 -1.55
CA SER A 164 -20.51 7.83 -1.56
C SER A 164 -21.19 8.33 -0.29
N ALA A 165 -21.49 9.64 -0.30
CA ALA A 165 -22.12 10.41 0.75
C ALA A 165 -21.25 10.50 2.03
N PRO A 166 -21.44 11.55 2.85
CA PRO A 166 -20.66 11.71 4.08
C PRO A 166 -20.73 10.45 4.95
N GLY A 167 -19.57 9.96 5.35
CA GLY A 167 -19.47 8.71 6.10
C GLY A 167 -18.08 8.09 6.03
N THR A 168 -17.91 6.98 6.76
CA THR A 168 -16.64 6.24 6.80
C THR A 168 -16.87 4.75 6.65
N THR A 169 -16.30 4.17 5.60
CA THR A 169 -16.12 2.72 5.45
C THR A 169 -14.80 2.34 6.11
N SER A 170 -14.85 1.64 7.24
CA SER A 170 -13.65 1.17 7.96
C SER A 170 -13.37 -0.31 7.68
N ILE A 171 -12.12 -0.65 7.36
CA ILE A 171 -11.63 -2.03 7.25
C ILE A 171 -10.94 -2.38 8.57
N ALA A 172 -11.53 -3.30 9.33
CA ALA A 172 -11.01 -3.70 10.64
C ALA A 172 -9.63 -4.38 10.56
N ASN A 173 -8.93 -4.45 11.69
CA ASN A 173 -7.71 -5.24 11.81
C ASN A 173 -7.96 -6.69 11.36
N ASN A 174 -7.01 -7.27 10.64
CA ASN A 174 -7.08 -8.63 10.08
C ASN A 174 -8.20 -8.88 9.05
N PHE A 175 -8.99 -7.86 8.69
CA PHE A 175 -9.94 -7.96 7.58
C PHE A 175 -9.32 -7.45 6.28
N HIS A 176 -9.80 -7.96 5.14
CA HIS A 176 -9.24 -7.68 3.84
C HIS A 176 -10.26 -7.07 2.86
N LEU A 177 -9.88 -5.96 2.23
CA LEU A 177 -10.58 -5.36 1.10
C LEU A 177 -9.75 -5.53 -0.19
N ASN A 178 -10.34 -6.16 -1.19
CA ASN A 178 -9.77 -6.26 -2.53
C ASN A 178 -10.39 -5.20 -3.46
N ILE A 179 -9.59 -4.29 -3.98
CA ILE A 179 -10.01 -3.32 -5.02
C ILE A 179 -9.46 -3.81 -6.35
N GLN A 180 -10.32 -4.44 -7.16
CA GLN A 180 -9.90 -5.25 -8.31
C GLN A 180 -10.94 -5.25 -9.43
N GLY A 181 -10.62 -5.81 -10.60
CA GLY A 181 -11.54 -5.87 -11.74
C GLY A 181 -11.50 -4.62 -12.61
N LEU A 182 -12.23 -4.64 -13.72
CA LEU A 182 -12.14 -3.64 -14.79
C LEU A 182 -13.12 -2.48 -14.64
N ASP A 183 -14.25 -2.70 -13.98
CA ASP A 183 -15.26 -1.65 -13.80
C ASP A 183 -14.72 -0.52 -12.93
N GLN A 184 -15.19 0.71 -13.19
CA GLN A 184 -14.75 1.89 -12.47
C GLN A 184 -15.17 1.83 -10.99
N LYS A 185 -14.24 2.17 -10.09
CA LYS A 185 -14.50 2.38 -8.66
C LYS A 185 -14.49 3.86 -8.38
N ASN A 186 -15.53 4.35 -7.71
CA ASN A 186 -15.65 5.76 -7.34
C ASN A 186 -15.67 5.93 -5.82
N LEU A 187 -14.79 6.78 -5.28
CA LEU A 187 -14.87 7.25 -3.90
C LEU A 187 -15.29 8.73 -3.94
N ASN A 188 -16.48 9.05 -3.43
CA ASN A 188 -17.11 10.37 -3.61
C ASN A 188 -17.67 10.90 -2.29
N ASN A 189 -17.08 11.95 -1.72
CA ASN A 189 -17.51 12.55 -0.45
C ASN A 189 -17.58 11.54 0.70
N HIS A 190 -16.62 10.63 0.74
CA HIS A 190 -16.60 9.49 1.65
C HIS A 190 -15.17 9.17 2.09
N THR A 191 -15.03 8.64 3.31
CA THR A 191 -13.74 8.20 3.85
C THR A 191 -13.62 6.68 3.80
N LEU A 192 -12.54 6.17 3.23
CA LEU A 192 -12.11 4.77 3.37
C LEU A 192 -10.99 4.72 4.41
N TYR A 193 -11.27 4.12 5.58
CA TYR A 193 -10.30 3.98 6.66
C TYR A 193 -9.78 2.54 6.74
N ASN A 194 -8.56 2.31 6.27
CA ASN A 194 -7.90 1.02 6.39
C ASN A 194 -7.13 0.85 7.71
N ARG A 195 -7.55 -0.08 8.56
CA ARG A 195 -6.74 -0.62 9.69
C ARG A 195 -6.25 -2.04 9.43
N GLY A 196 -6.96 -2.80 8.60
CA GLY A 196 -6.56 -4.13 8.15
C GLY A 196 -5.62 -4.07 6.94
N SER A 197 -6.07 -4.68 5.85
CA SER A 197 -5.29 -4.71 4.61
C SER A 197 -6.17 -4.43 3.39
N ILE A 198 -5.61 -3.64 2.46
CA ILE A 198 -6.18 -3.40 1.15
C ILE A 198 -5.21 -3.96 0.10
N THR A 199 -5.70 -4.82 -0.77
CA THR A 199 -5.01 -5.18 -2.03
C THR A 199 -5.64 -4.39 -3.17
N PHE A 200 -4.81 -3.69 -3.93
CA PHE A 200 -5.24 -2.81 -5.00
C PHE A 200 -4.62 -3.21 -6.34
N SER A 201 -5.46 -3.54 -7.33
CA SER A 201 -5.04 -3.96 -8.67
C SER A 201 -6.01 -3.42 -9.73
N SER A 202 -6.43 -2.17 -9.61
CA SER A 202 -7.43 -1.54 -10.47
C SER A 202 -7.21 -0.03 -10.59
N ALA A 203 -8.20 0.71 -11.10
CA ALA A 203 -8.22 2.16 -11.05
C ALA A 203 -9.26 2.64 -10.02
N LEU A 204 -8.94 3.72 -9.33
CA LEU A 204 -9.85 4.38 -8.38
C LEU A 204 -10.03 5.84 -8.77
N GLN A 205 -11.28 6.25 -8.95
CA GLN A 205 -11.67 7.63 -9.19
C GLN A 205 -12.05 8.26 -7.85
N GLY A 206 -11.35 9.33 -7.49
CA GLY A 206 -11.71 10.20 -6.37
C GLY A 206 -12.45 11.44 -6.88
N SER A 207 -13.46 11.89 -6.13
CA SER A 207 -14.09 13.21 -6.32
C SER A 207 -14.23 13.94 -4.97
N THR A 208 -15.13 14.91 -4.89
CA THR A 208 -15.24 15.88 -3.79
C THR A 208 -15.10 15.23 -2.42
N ASN A 209 -14.07 15.60 -1.65
CA ASN A 209 -13.80 15.09 -0.29
C ASN A 209 -13.60 13.56 -0.19
N ALA A 210 -13.10 12.91 -1.24
CA ALA A 210 -12.67 11.52 -1.16
C ALA A 210 -11.39 11.40 -0.32
N ILE A 211 -11.44 10.61 0.76
CA ILE A 211 -10.30 10.45 1.67
C ILE A 211 -9.98 8.98 1.85
N ILE A 212 -8.73 8.59 1.64
CA ILE A 212 -8.19 7.31 2.15
C ILE A 212 -7.29 7.60 3.33
N ASN A 213 -7.64 7.03 4.49
CA ASN A 213 -6.79 7.01 5.67
C ASN A 213 -6.22 5.60 5.83
N ASN A 214 -4.91 5.45 5.64
CA ASN A 214 -4.24 4.18 5.74
C ASN A 214 -3.45 4.08 7.06
N ALA A 215 -3.94 3.29 8.01
CA ALA A 215 -3.21 2.88 9.22
C ALA A 215 -2.75 1.40 9.19
N GLY A 216 -3.22 0.64 8.21
CA GLY A 216 -2.83 -0.76 7.98
C GLY A 216 -1.93 -0.93 6.75
N LEU A 217 -2.08 -2.06 6.06
CA LEU A 217 -1.36 -2.34 4.82
C LEU A 217 -2.18 -1.91 3.60
N PHE A 218 -1.64 -1.03 2.76
CA PHE A 218 -2.16 -0.74 1.43
C PHE A 218 -1.17 -1.25 0.38
N LYS A 219 -1.49 -2.39 -0.24
CA LYS A 219 -0.61 -3.05 -1.21
C LYS A 219 -1.15 -2.85 -2.61
N LEU A 220 -0.36 -2.22 -3.46
CA LEU A 220 -0.55 -2.27 -4.90
C LEU A 220 -0.12 -3.68 -5.38
N ALA A 221 -1.06 -4.52 -5.77
CA ALA A 221 -0.80 -5.83 -6.37
C ALA A 221 -0.55 -5.75 -7.88
N ASP A 222 -1.09 -4.71 -8.52
CA ASP A 222 -0.76 -4.34 -9.89
C ASP A 222 -0.60 -2.82 -9.96
N PHE A 223 0.05 -2.35 -11.03
CA PHE A 223 0.22 -0.94 -11.28
C PHE A 223 -1.12 -0.34 -11.74
N GLY A 224 -1.86 0.22 -10.79
CA GLY A 224 -3.12 0.91 -11.03
C GLY A 224 -3.01 2.44 -10.94
N ASN A 225 -4.08 3.16 -11.27
CA ASN A 225 -4.11 4.63 -11.21
C ASN A 225 -5.10 5.12 -10.15
N PHE A 226 -4.68 6.13 -9.38
CA PHE A 226 -5.58 6.96 -8.58
C PHE A 226 -5.88 8.22 -9.39
N ALA A 227 -7.05 8.26 -10.01
CA ALA A 227 -7.51 9.39 -10.80
C ALA A 227 -8.30 10.37 -9.91
N THR A 228 -8.24 11.66 -10.21
CA THR A 228 -9.04 12.68 -9.52
C THR A 228 -9.99 13.35 -10.51
N GLY A 229 -11.22 13.62 -10.06
CA GLY A 229 -12.25 14.29 -10.87
C GLY A 229 -12.24 15.80 -10.66
N ASP A 230 -11.83 16.27 -9.47
CA ASP A 230 -11.91 17.68 -9.07
C ASP A 230 -10.69 18.18 -8.27
N GLY A 231 -9.66 17.34 -8.08
CA GLY A 231 -8.42 17.71 -7.39
C GLY A 231 -8.49 17.73 -5.85
N THR A 232 -9.63 17.35 -5.24
CA THR A 232 -9.82 17.43 -3.78
C THR A 232 -9.53 16.14 -3.02
N ALA A 233 -9.34 15.03 -3.74
CA ALA A 233 -9.10 13.72 -3.15
C ALA A 233 -7.73 13.62 -2.46
N ALA A 234 -7.69 12.95 -1.31
CA ALA A 234 -6.51 12.84 -0.47
C ALA A 234 -6.23 11.40 -0.02
N PHE A 235 -4.94 11.02 -0.03
CA PHE A 235 -4.42 9.79 0.55
C PHE A 235 -3.51 10.14 1.73
N ASN A 236 -3.88 9.69 2.92
CA ASN A 236 -3.12 9.90 4.15
C ASN A 236 -2.57 8.55 4.62
N ASN A 237 -1.27 8.32 4.41
CA ASN A 237 -0.58 7.19 5.02
C ASN A 237 -0.20 7.55 6.45
N LEU A 238 -1.01 7.13 7.42
CA LEU A 238 -0.88 7.50 8.82
C LEU A 238 0.33 6.84 9.47
N SER A 239 0.70 7.31 10.68
CA SER A 239 1.70 6.62 11.51
C SER A 239 1.24 5.18 11.79
N GLY A 240 2.09 4.20 11.48
CA GLY A 240 1.76 2.77 11.53
C GLY A 240 1.25 2.18 10.20
N GLY A 241 0.79 3.03 9.27
CA GLY A 241 0.39 2.62 7.93
C GLY A 241 1.59 2.28 7.05
N THR A 242 1.41 1.29 6.17
CA THR A 242 2.35 0.96 5.11
C THR A 242 1.65 0.99 3.77
N MET A 243 2.15 1.80 2.83
CA MET A 243 1.83 1.68 1.42
C MET A 243 2.99 1.01 0.70
N CYS A 244 2.72 -0.03 -0.09
CA CYS A 244 3.75 -0.68 -0.90
C CYS A 244 3.39 -0.80 -2.38
N THR A 245 4.36 -0.54 -3.27
CA THR A 245 4.21 -0.77 -4.71
C THR A 245 4.33 -2.26 -5.05
N PRO A 246 3.85 -2.68 -6.24
CA PRO A 246 3.95 -4.07 -6.65
C PRO A 246 5.42 -4.54 -6.67
N GLY A 247 5.61 -5.85 -6.53
CA GLY A 247 6.92 -6.48 -6.77
C GLY A 247 7.23 -6.60 -8.27
N THR A 248 8.26 -7.34 -8.64
CA THR A 248 8.63 -7.58 -10.05
C THR A 248 7.67 -8.52 -10.80
N ASN A 249 6.75 -9.17 -10.08
CA ASN A 249 5.79 -10.13 -10.64
C ASN A 249 4.40 -9.51 -10.84
N ALA A 250 4.33 -8.19 -11.08
CA ALA A 250 3.06 -7.54 -11.42
C ALA A 250 2.47 -8.20 -12.68
N PRO A 251 1.16 -8.54 -12.71
CA PRO A 251 0.55 -9.26 -13.83
C PRO A 251 0.55 -8.46 -15.14
N SER A 252 0.47 -7.13 -15.06
CA SER A 252 0.42 -6.26 -16.24
C SER A 252 1.81 -5.93 -16.79
N SER A 253 1.86 -5.52 -18.06
CA SER A 253 3.07 -4.93 -18.67
C SER A 253 3.34 -3.50 -18.20
N GLN A 254 2.43 -2.92 -17.39
CA GLN A 254 2.59 -1.59 -16.82
C GLN A 254 3.66 -1.64 -15.73
N THR A 255 4.59 -0.69 -15.76
CA THR A 255 5.72 -0.61 -14.82
C THR A 255 5.64 0.62 -13.91
N TYR A 256 4.51 1.33 -13.93
CA TYR A 256 4.32 2.55 -13.16
C TYR A 256 2.91 2.71 -12.60
N CYS A 257 2.81 3.25 -11.39
CA CYS A 257 1.56 3.64 -10.76
C CYS A 257 1.52 5.16 -10.66
N THR A 258 0.34 5.76 -10.90
CA THR A 258 0.15 7.20 -10.77
C THR A 258 -0.85 7.53 -9.67
N MET A 259 -0.39 8.32 -8.71
CA MET A 259 -1.21 8.95 -7.67
C MET A 259 -1.50 10.40 -8.05
N ASN A 260 -2.73 10.64 -8.51
CA ASN A 260 -3.24 11.98 -8.80
C ASN A 260 -4.07 12.56 -7.63
N TRP A 261 -3.80 12.10 -6.41
CA TRP A 261 -4.41 12.59 -5.17
C TRP A 261 -3.34 13.30 -4.35
N ALA A 262 -3.74 14.24 -3.50
CA ALA A 262 -2.81 14.79 -2.51
C ALA A 262 -2.34 13.67 -1.58
N PHE A 263 -1.04 13.47 -1.44
CA PHE A 263 -0.49 12.37 -0.63
C PHE A 263 0.30 12.93 0.56
N THR A 264 -0.24 12.75 1.77
CA THR A 264 0.52 12.89 3.02
C THR A 264 1.06 11.54 3.51
N ASN A 265 2.34 11.49 3.89
CA ASN A 265 2.97 10.26 4.38
C ASN A 265 3.59 10.47 5.76
N ALA A 266 3.00 9.89 6.79
CA ALA A 266 3.55 9.79 8.15
C ALA A 266 3.98 8.36 8.52
N GLY A 267 3.65 7.37 7.69
CA GLY A 267 4.03 5.97 7.83
C GLY A 267 5.14 5.56 6.88
N VAL A 268 5.05 4.32 6.39
CA VAL A 268 6.01 3.71 5.47
C VAL A 268 5.50 3.81 4.03
N LEU A 269 6.29 4.39 3.14
CA LEU A 269 6.17 4.25 1.69
C LEU A 269 7.26 3.28 1.21
N ALA A 270 6.87 2.08 0.79
CA ALA A 270 7.77 1.01 0.40
C ALA A 270 7.71 0.74 -1.11
N LEU A 271 8.77 1.07 -1.81
CA LEU A 271 8.86 0.92 -3.25
C LEU A 271 9.63 -0.36 -3.55
N SER A 272 8.96 -1.33 -4.17
CA SER A 272 9.50 -2.67 -4.42
C SER A 272 9.99 -2.86 -5.85
N SER A 273 9.27 -2.30 -6.83
CA SER A 273 9.65 -2.25 -8.24
C SER A 273 8.93 -1.10 -8.95
N GLY A 274 9.38 -0.79 -10.16
CA GLY A 274 8.73 0.17 -11.06
C GLY A 274 8.75 1.61 -10.56
N THR A 275 8.01 2.47 -11.25
CA THR A 275 7.93 3.91 -10.93
C THR A 275 6.63 4.23 -10.21
N PHE A 276 6.70 4.97 -9.10
CA PHE A 276 5.53 5.53 -8.46
C PHE A 276 5.51 7.05 -8.65
N ASN A 277 4.55 7.54 -9.43
CA ASN A 277 4.39 8.96 -9.73
C ASN A 277 3.38 9.57 -8.75
N ILE A 278 3.78 10.61 -8.01
CA ILE A 278 2.87 11.40 -7.18
C ILE A 278 2.85 12.82 -7.78
N ILE A 279 1.71 13.18 -8.39
CA ILE A 279 1.62 14.36 -9.26
C ILE A 279 1.24 15.64 -8.51
N PRO A 280 0.12 15.71 -7.75
CA PRO A 280 -0.39 16.99 -7.26
C PRO A 280 0.47 17.58 -6.15
N ALA A 281 0.73 16.77 -5.11
CA ALA A 281 1.55 17.13 -3.97
C ALA A 281 1.94 15.88 -3.20
N TYR A 282 3.18 15.85 -2.72
CA TYR A 282 3.67 14.86 -1.76
C TYR A 282 4.19 15.55 -0.52
N SER A 283 3.68 15.16 0.65
CA SER A 283 4.01 15.79 1.94
C SER A 283 4.42 14.72 2.95
N PRO A 284 5.72 14.38 3.03
CA PRO A 284 6.22 13.49 4.07
C PRO A 284 6.30 14.19 5.43
N ALA A 285 5.91 13.50 6.49
CA ALA A 285 6.07 13.94 7.87
C ALA A 285 7.43 13.50 8.45
N ALA A 286 7.79 14.03 9.62
CA ALA A 286 9.04 13.67 10.29
C ALA A 286 9.14 12.18 10.69
N SER A 287 7.99 11.51 10.89
CA SER A 287 7.93 10.06 11.18
C SER A 287 7.99 9.18 9.92
N SER A 288 7.97 9.79 8.73
CA SER A 288 7.88 9.03 7.49
C SER A 288 9.10 8.16 7.23
N THR A 289 8.86 7.02 6.58
CA THR A 289 9.92 6.13 6.09
C THR A 289 9.77 5.93 4.59
N HIS A 290 10.84 6.16 3.84
CA HIS A 290 10.90 5.86 2.41
C HIS A 290 11.81 4.66 2.21
N ARG A 291 11.25 3.55 1.72
CA ARG A 291 12.01 2.31 1.55
C ARG A 291 12.17 1.97 0.08
N PHE A 292 13.40 1.76 -0.35
CA PHE A 292 13.76 1.35 -1.71
C PHE A 292 14.42 -0.02 -1.69
N ASN A 293 14.08 -0.85 -2.67
CA ASN A 293 14.80 -2.09 -2.95
C ASN A 293 15.58 -1.90 -4.25
N LEU A 294 16.91 -1.97 -4.17
CA LEU A 294 17.78 -1.86 -5.34
C LEU A 294 17.76 -3.18 -6.13
N ALA A 295 17.63 -3.11 -7.44
CA ALA A 295 17.81 -4.24 -8.35
C ALA A 295 19.14 -4.13 -9.11
N SER A 296 19.62 -5.22 -9.73
CA SER A 296 20.91 -5.25 -10.46
C SER A 296 20.91 -4.28 -11.65
N ASN A 297 22.03 -3.68 -12.06
CA ASN A 297 22.09 -2.73 -13.20
C ASN A 297 21.98 -3.37 -14.62
N SER A 298 21.43 -4.58 -14.75
CA SER A 298 21.22 -5.23 -16.05
C SER A 298 20.05 -4.57 -16.80
N ALA A 299 20.20 -4.23 -18.08
CA ALA A 299 19.11 -3.68 -18.89
C ALA A 299 17.84 -4.54 -18.75
N GLY A 300 16.75 -3.96 -18.21
CA GLY A 300 15.50 -4.66 -17.92
C GLY A 300 15.20 -4.93 -16.44
N SER A 301 16.08 -4.59 -15.50
CA SER A 301 15.81 -4.67 -14.06
C SER A 301 15.03 -3.45 -13.56
N SER A 302 13.80 -3.68 -13.10
CA SER A 302 12.92 -2.61 -12.61
C SER A 302 13.32 -2.13 -11.21
N SER A 303 14.39 -1.35 -11.10
CA SER A 303 14.68 -0.62 -9.86
C SER A 303 13.48 0.24 -9.48
N SER A 304 13.15 0.27 -8.20
CA SER A 304 12.08 1.11 -7.67
C SER A 304 12.44 2.60 -7.79
N LEU A 305 11.58 3.40 -8.40
CA LEU A 305 11.75 4.86 -8.56
C LEU A 305 10.55 5.61 -7.98
N LEU A 306 10.80 6.70 -7.27
CA LEU A 306 9.77 7.65 -6.86
C LEU A 306 9.86 8.91 -7.74
N ASN A 307 8.76 9.33 -8.34
CA ASN A 307 8.71 10.53 -9.17
C ASN A 307 7.74 11.56 -8.58
N LEU A 308 8.23 12.77 -8.32
CA LEU A 308 7.56 13.79 -7.52
C LEU A 308 7.57 15.15 -8.21
N GLY A 309 6.66 16.04 -7.77
CA GLY A 309 6.78 17.48 -7.98
C GLY A 309 7.84 18.11 -7.06
N ALA A 310 7.47 19.17 -6.33
CA ALA A 310 8.32 19.72 -5.29
C ALA A 310 8.48 18.71 -4.13
N PHE A 311 9.72 18.52 -3.66
CA PHE A 311 10.02 17.55 -2.62
C PHE A 311 10.80 18.18 -1.45
N ALA A 312 10.23 18.11 -0.26
CA ALA A 312 10.92 18.38 0.99
C ALA A 312 11.15 17.04 1.72
N PRO A 313 12.33 16.40 1.59
CA PRO A 313 12.58 15.14 2.27
C PRO A 313 12.44 15.31 3.79
N ALA A 314 11.83 14.31 4.43
CA ALA A 314 11.67 14.24 5.88
C ALA A 314 11.77 12.78 6.33
N GLY A 315 12.04 12.57 7.62
CA GLY A 315 12.10 11.23 8.22
C GLY A 315 13.28 10.40 7.72
N THR A 316 13.07 9.09 7.60
CA THR A 316 14.13 8.10 7.37
C THR A 316 14.14 7.60 5.93
N LEU A 317 15.30 7.58 5.29
CA LEU A 317 15.55 6.84 4.06
C LEU A 317 16.06 5.44 4.39
N VAL A 318 15.40 4.40 3.88
CA VAL A 318 15.82 3.00 4.05
C VAL A 318 16.11 2.42 2.67
N VAL A 319 17.28 1.82 2.50
CA VAL A 319 17.65 1.15 1.24
C VAL A 319 18.04 -0.28 1.52
N LYS A 320 17.57 -1.20 0.68
CA LYS A 320 17.94 -2.62 0.72
C LYS A 320 18.53 -3.04 -0.61
N LEU A 321 19.60 -3.82 -0.58
CA LEU A 321 20.12 -4.48 -1.77
C LEU A 321 19.23 -5.67 -2.11
N GLY A 322 18.77 -5.75 -3.35
CA GLY A 322 18.16 -6.96 -3.91
C GLY A 322 19.19 -8.07 -4.07
N ASN A 323 18.69 -9.29 -4.29
CA ASN A 323 19.55 -10.46 -4.43
C ASN A 323 20.48 -10.31 -5.66
N GLY A 324 21.77 -10.59 -5.49
CA GLY A 324 22.76 -10.51 -6.57
C GLY A 324 23.21 -9.10 -6.97
N VAL A 325 22.79 -8.05 -6.26
CA VAL A 325 23.31 -6.69 -6.49
C VAL A 325 24.75 -6.60 -5.99
N VAL A 326 25.69 -6.46 -6.93
CA VAL A 326 27.10 -6.16 -6.63
C VAL A 326 27.31 -4.66 -6.71
N VAL A 327 27.83 -4.08 -5.63
CA VAL A 327 28.15 -2.65 -5.55
C VAL A 327 29.65 -2.45 -5.67
N THR A 328 30.07 -1.65 -6.65
CA THR A 328 31.46 -1.25 -6.90
C THR A 328 31.64 0.25 -6.76
N ASN A 329 32.88 0.73 -6.66
CA ASN A 329 33.18 2.16 -6.70
C ASN A 329 32.60 2.80 -7.97
N GLY A 330 31.83 3.88 -7.81
CA GLY A 330 31.12 4.57 -8.89
C GLY A 330 29.73 4.01 -9.20
N SER A 331 29.29 2.93 -8.54
CA SER A 331 27.90 2.47 -8.66
C SER A 331 26.94 3.59 -8.24
N SER A 332 25.93 3.85 -9.06
CA SER A 332 24.97 4.94 -8.85
C SER A 332 23.56 4.45 -9.08
N PHE A 333 22.67 4.66 -8.10
CA PHE A 333 21.28 4.24 -8.13
C PHE A 333 20.38 5.46 -7.99
N GLN A 334 19.57 5.75 -9.00
CA GLN A 334 18.56 6.81 -8.88
C GLN A 334 17.40 6.31 -8.03
N LEU A 335 17.11 7.01 -6.95
CA LEU A 335 16.00 6.65 -6.05
C LEU A 335 14.78 7.53 -6.31
N ILE A 336 15.00 8.83 -6.52
CA ILE A 336 13.93 9.82 -6.61
C ILE A 336 14.21 10.75 -7.78
N THR A 337 13.17 11.06 -8.55
CA THR A 337 13.09 12.20 -9.46
C THR A 337 12.15 13.23 -8.84
N TYR A 338 12.51 14.51 -8.89
CA TYR A 338 11.68 15.60 -8.40
C TYR A 338 11.82 16.84 -9.27
N ALA A 339 10.80 17.71 -9.25
CA ALA A 339 10.87 19.01 -9.94
C ALA A 339 11.77 20.01 -9.22
N SER A 340 11.77 19.97 -7.89
CA SER A 340 12.64 20.78 -7.02
C SER A 340 12.78 20.11 -5.66
N GLN A 341 13.83 20.49 -4.92
CA GLN A 341 14.15 19.88 -3.64
C GLN A 341 14.60 20.91 -2.61
N THR A 342 14.14 20.77 -1.36
CA THR A 342 14.57 21.61 -0.23
C THR A 342 14.75 20.75 1.03
N GLY A 343 15.92 20.82 1.68
CA GLY A 343 16.24 20.03 2.88
C GLY A 343 17.02 18.74 2.61
N LYS A 344 16.98 17.76 3.52
CA LYS A 344 17.57 16.41 3.37
C LYS A 344 16.77 15.44 4.25
N PHE A 345 16.93 14.13 4.02
CA PHE A 345 16.40 13.14 4.98
C PHE A 345 17.04 13.36 6.36
N THR A 346 16.26 13.12 7.41
CA THR A 346 16.72 13.30 8.80
C THR A 346 17.68 12.19 9.21
N SER A 347 17.44 10.98 8.73
CA SER A 347 18.25 9.79 9.01
C SER A 347 18.26 8.84 7.81
N GLN A 348 19.20 7.89 7.83
CA GLN A 348 19.34 6.89 6.80
C GLN A 348 19.66 5.51 7.41
N GLU A 349 19.08 4.47 6.82
CA GLU A 349 19.40 3.07 7.06
C GLU A 349 19.82 2.45 5.73
N LEU A 350 21.14 2.40 5.51
CA LEU A 350 21.73 1.96 4.26
C LEU A 350 22.38 0.58 4.42
N PRO A 351 22.43 -0.23 3.36
CA PRO A 351 23.04 -1.56 3.42
C PRO A 351 24.55 -1.44 3.63
N SER A 352 25.15 -2.35 4.39
CA SER A 352 26.60 -2.37 4.61
C SER A 352 27.36 -2.59 3.30
N LEU A 353 28.46 -1.87 3.12
CA LEU A 353 29.36 -2.04 1.98
C LEU A 353 30.70 -2.65 2.40
N PRO A 354 31.36 -3.41 1.51
CA PRO A 354 32.74 -3.83 1.74
C PRO A 354 33.66 -2.60 1.72
N ALA A 355 34.64 -2.58 2.61
CA ALA A 355 35.68 -1.56 2.60
C ALA A 355 36.46 -1.59 1.27
N PRO A 356 36.88 -0.45 0.71
CA PRO A 356 36.83 0.91 1.28
C PRO A 356 35.55 1.70 0.92
N LEU A 357 34.49 1.05 0.43
CA LEU A 357 33.32 1.77 -0.08
C LEU A 357 32.47 2.38 1.04
N SER A 358 31.90 3.54 0.75
CA SER A 358 30.88 4.21 1.54
C SER A 358 29.74 4.68 0.64
N TRP A 359 28.57 4.88 1.23
CA TRP A 359 27.44 5.48 0.53
C TRP A 359 27.48 6.99 0.62
N GLU A 360 27.19 7.64 -0.50
CA GLU A 360 26.96 9.06 -0.63
C GLU A 360 25.56 9.30 -1.20
N LEU A 361 24.79 10.19 -0.54
CA LEU A 361 23.55 10.71 -1.09
C LEU A 361 23.85 11.96 -1.89
N ASP A 362 23.62 11.87 -3.19
CA ASP A 362 23.86 12.97 -4.13
C ASP A 362 22.52 13.62 -4.52
N TYR A 363 22.25 14.77 -3.91
CA TYR A 363 21.09 15.61 -4.17
C TYR A 363 21.39 16.54 -5.34
N GLN A 364 20.96 16.16 -6.53
CA GLN A 364 21.00 16.97 -7.73
C GLN A 364 19.75 17.87 -7.83
N PRO A 365 19.72 18.89 -8.70
CA PRO A 365 18.58 19.80 -8.82
C PRO A 365 17.23 19.12 -9.08
N THR A 366 17.23 17.96 -9.75
CA THR A 366 16.01 17.23 -10.14
C THR A 366 16.01 15.74 -9.80
N ALA A 367 17.03 15.25 -9.09
CA ALA A 367 17.13 13.83 -8.76
C ALA A 367 17.96 13.57 -7.49
N LEU A 368 17.62 12.49 -6.79
CA LEU A 368 18.44 11.93 -5.71
C LEU A 368 19.06 10.62 -6.16
N PHE A 369 20.39 10.55 -6.12
CA PHE A 369 21.15 9.33 -6.33
C PHE A 369 21.75 8.82 -5.02
N LEU A 370 21.78 7.49 -4.88
CA LEU A 370 22.62 6.80 -3.92
C LEU A 370 23.86 6.28 -4.65
N LYS A 371 25.03 6.81 -4.30
CA LYS A 371 26.31 6.51 -4.95
C LYS A 371 27.23 5.75 -4.00
N ALA A 372 27.88 4.72 -4.52
CA ALA A 372 28.96 4.05 -3.80
C ALA A 372 30.29 4.70 -4.19
N VAL A 373 30.98 5.26 -3.21
CA VAL A 373 32.25 5.95 -3.41
C VAL A 373 33.33 5.34 -2.53
N SER A 374 34.51 5.16 -3.10
CA SER A 374 35.69 4.72 -2.37
C SER A 374 36.15 5.82 -1.42
N VAL A 375 36.26 5.51 -0.13
CA VAL A 375 36.87 6.41 0.84
C VAL A 375 38.39 6.29 0.69
N PRO A 376 39.10 7.36 0.27
CA PRO A 376 40.54 7.32 0.16
C PRO A 376 41.18 7.17 1.55
N LEU A 377 42.31 6.46 1.63
CA LEU A 377 43.16 6.51 2.80
C LEU A 377 43.85 7.87 2.88
N GLU A 378 43.82 8.48 4.05
CA GLU A 378 44.48 9.76 4.32
C GLU A 378 45.70 9.53 5.19
N LEU A 379 46.89 9.85 4.67
CA LEU A 379 48.14 9.76 5.40
C LEU A 379 48.24 10.93 6.39
N LYS A 380 48.60 10.64 7.64
CA LYS A 380 48.62 11.56 8.78
C LYS A 380 49.97 11.47 9.50
N SER A 381 50.37 12.56 10.15
CA SER A 381 51.48 12.58 11.12
C SER A 381 52.81 12.00 10.60
N ALA A 382 53.13 12.24 9.32
CA ALA A 382 54.38 11.79 8.72
C ALA A 382 55.58 12.56 9.29
N GLN A 383 56.52 11.86 9.91
CA GLN A 383 57.69 12.44 10.56
C GLN A 383 58.90 11.49 10.58
N LYS A 384 60.10 12.06 10.64
CA LYS A 384 61.32 11.32 10.97
C LYS A 384 61.54 11.42 12.48
N LEU A 385 61.67 10.29 13.16
CA LEU A 385 61.91 10.22 14.60
C LEU A 385 63.39 10.51 14.93
N ALA A 386 63.67 10.75 16.22
CA ALA A 386 65.02 11.12 16.69
C ALA A 386 66.07 10.00 16.46
N ASP A 387 65.64 8.74 16.44
CA ASP A 387 66.48 7.58 16.11
C ASP A 387 66.72 7.41 14.60
N GLY A 388 66.12 8.28 13.78
CA GLY A 388 66.24 8.28 12.33
C GLY A 388 65.24 7.36 11.60
N SER A 389 64.39 6.64 12.32
CA SER A 389 63.27 5.88 11.73
C SER A 389 62.19 6.83 11.17
N PHE A 390 61.38 6.34 10.22
CA PHE A 390 60.28 7.12 9.65
C PHE A 390 58.95 6.59 10.19
N HIS A 391 58.11 7.50 10.70
CA HIS A 391 56.82 7.18 11.29
C HIS A 391 55.70 7.93 10.55
N PHE A 392 54.60 7.24 10.30
CA PHE A 392 53.36 7.88 9.90
C PHE A 392 52.16 7.06 10.36
N SER A 393 51.01 7.73 10.45
CA SER A 393 49.71 7.09 10.63
C SER A 393 48.87 7.26 9.37
N ALA A 394 47.81 6.49 9.23
CA ALA A 394 46.81 6.73 8.21
C ALA A 394 45.41 6.55 8.78
N ALA A 395 44.46 7.26 8.19
CA ALA A 395 43.04 7.15 8.49
C ALA A 395 42.30 6.59 7.27
N GLY A 396 41.32 5.73 7.50
CA GLY A 396 40.51 5.14 6.44
C GLY A 396 39.37 4.30 6.99
N SER A 397 38.57 3.70 6.13
CA SER A 397 37.49 2.81 6.55
C SER A 397 38.07 1.54 7.17
N SER A 398 37.64 1.17 8.39
CA SER A 398 38.04 -0.09 9.02
C SER A 398 37.79 -1.28 8.10
N GLY A 399 38.73 -2.23 8.06
CA GLY A 399 38.72 -3.36 7.14
C GLY A 399 39.31 -3.07 5.75
N SER A 400 39.66 -1.82 5.42
CA SER A 400 40.38 -1.51 4.17
C SER A 400 41.79 -2.11 4.23
N ALA A 401 42.14 -2.93 3.24
CA ALA A 401 43.48 -3.46 3.09
C ALA A 401 44.32 -2.56 2.19
N TYR A 402 45.58 -2.35 2.56
CA TYR A 402 46.52 -1.55 1.78
C TYR A 402 47.95 -2.03 1.94
N ILE A 403 48.79 -1.69 0.97
CA ILE A 403 50.21 -2.04 0.93
C ILE A 403 50.99 -0.73 1.06
N ILE A 404 51.87 -0.67 2.05
CA ILE A 404 52.85 0.41 2.19
C ILE A 404 54.03 0.06 1.29
N GLU A 405 54.39 0.97 0.41
CA GLU A 405 55.51 0.81 -0.51
C GLU A 405 56.50 1.96 -0.28
N THR A 406 57.80 1.66 -0.38
CA THR A 406 58.87 2.66 -0.34
C THR A 406 59.61 2.73 -1.67
N SER A 407 60.21 3.88 -1.96
CA SER A 407 61.02 4.12 -3.14
C SER A 407 62.15 5.09 -2.83
N THR A 408 63.28 4.94 -3.52
CA THR A 408 64.41 5.89 -3.46
C THR A 408 64.45 6.84 -4.66
N ASN A 409 63.68 6.55 -5.71
CA ASN A 409 63.72 7.29 -6.99
C ASN A 409 62.33 7.67 -7.56
N LEU A 410 61.24 7.40 -6.83
CA LEU A 410 59.83 7.59 -7.23
C LEU A 410 59.34 6.72 -8.41
N VAL A 411 60.21 5.87 -8.96
CA VAL A 411 59.90 5.00 -10.10
C VAL A 411 59.77 3.56 -9.65
N ASP A 412 60.78 3.05 -8.94
CA ASP A 412 60.81 1.69 -8.44
C ASP A 412 60.26 1.65 -7.02
N TRP A 413 59.17 0.90 -6.83
CA TRP A 413 58.45 0.81 -5.56
C TRP A 413 58.55 -0.61 -5.00
N THR A 414 59.04 -0.72 -3.77
CA THR A 414 59.16 -2.00 -3.05
C THR A 414 58.12 -2.07 -1.94
N PRO A 415 57.30 -3.14 -1.88
CA PRO A 415 56.38 -3.37 -0.77
C PRO A 415 57.15 -3.56 0.55
N LEU A 416 56.75 -2.80 1.58
CA LEU A 416 57.22 -2.97 2.95
C LEU A 416 56.28 -3.87 3.74
N GLN A 417 54.98 -3.58 3.71
CA GLN A 417 54.00 -4.29 4.54
C GLN A 417 52.57 -4.16 4.00
N THR A 418 51.80 -5.24 4.09
CA THR A 418 50.34 -5.21 3.92
C THR A 418 49.67 -5.00 5.26
N ASN A 419 48.74 -4.05 5.33
CA ASN A 419 48.09 -3.61 6.54
C ASN A 419 46.58 -3.54 6.33
N ILE A 420 45.83 -3.69 7.42
CA ILE A 420 44.38 -3.53 7.45
C ILE A 420 44.09 -2.38 8.42
N VAL A 421 43.24 -1.45 8.02
CA VAL A 421 42.80 -0.37 8.92
C VAL A 421 41.93 -0.97 10.03
N VAL A 422 42.28 -0.70 11.29
CA VAL A 422 41.53 -1.19 12.45
C VAL A 422 41.07 0.01 13.28
N ASN A 423 39.79 0.08 13.65
CA ASN A 423 39.22 1.21 14.38
C ASN A 423 39.47 2.58 13.71
N GLY A 424 39.41 2.62 12.37
CA GLY A 424 39.52 3.84 11.58
C GLY A 424 40.93 4.40 11.38
N SER A 425 41.95 3.78 11.98
CA SER A 425 43.33 4.22 11.83
C SER A 425 44.31 3.04 11.80
N VAL A 426 45.55 3.37 11.49
CA VAL A 426 46.68 2.44 11.43
C VAL A 426 47.96 3.26 11.57
N ASP A 427 48.95 2.67 12.22
CA ASP A 427 50.20 3.32 12.55
C ASP A 427 51.36 2.47 12.03
N PHE A 428 52.38 3.12 11.46
CA PHE A 428 53.49 2.43 10.83
C PHE A 428 54.83 3.13 11.12
N ILE A 429 55.83 2.33 11.46
CA ILE A 429 57.21 2.76 11.68
C ILE A 429 58.12 1.95 10.77
N ASP A 430 58.87 2.63 9.90
CA ASP A 430 59.97 2.07 9.13
C ASP A 430 61.30 2.33 9.84
N SER A 431 61.78 1.33 10.58
CA SER A 431 63.08 1.37 11.24
C SER A 431 64.25 1.29 10.25
N SER A 432 64.03 0.84 9.01
CA SER A 432 65.08 0.71 7.99
C SER A 432 65.35 2.03 7.25
N ALA A 433 64.51 3.05 7.46
CA ALA A 433 64.66 4.38 6.88
C ALA A 433 66.02 5.04 7.16
N THR A 434 66.71 4.61 8.23
CA THR A 434 68.07 5.06 8.59
C THR A 434 69.12 4.74 7.53
N ASN A 435 68.88 3.72 6.70
CA ASN A 435 69.83 3.23 5.70
C ASN A 435 69.81 4.04 4.39
N PHE A 436 68.90 5.02 4.26
CA PHE A 436 68.70 5.78 3.03
C PHE A 436 68.77 7.29 3.31
N SER A 437 69.44 8.02 2.42
CA SER A 437 69.53 9.50 2.52
C SER A 437 68.24 10.19 2.09
N LYS A 438 67.44 9.55 1.23
CA LYS A 438 66.08 9.96 0.81
C LYS A 438 65.23 8.72 0.58
N GLY A 439 64.00 8.75 1.08
CA GLY A 439 62.98 7.72 0.87
C GLY A 439 61.62 8.36 0.65
N PHE A 440 60.82 7.79 -0.24
CA PHE A 440 59.46 8.20 -0.55
C PHE A 440 58.53 7.06 -0.18
N TYR A 441 57.40 7.37 0.43
CA TYR A 441 56.40 6.40 0.86
C TYR A 441 55.09 6.63 0.12
N ARG A 442 54.40 5.55 -0.25
CA ARG A 442 53.02 5.61 -0.72
C ARG A 442 52.22 4.45 -0.17
N MET A 443 50.91 4.64 -0.15
CA MET A 443 49.95 3.61 0.21
C MET A 443 49.16 3.25 -1.03
N ARG A 444 49.09 1.96 -1.34
CA ARG A 444 48.29 1.42 -2.46
C ARG A 444 47.19 0.55 -1.89
N ILE A 445 45.95 0.71 -2.36
CA ILE A 445 44.86 -0.19 -1.98
C ILE A 445 45.26 -1.62 -2.35
N GLY A 446 45.19 -2.53 -1.38
CA GLY A 446 45.45 -3.95 -1.58
C GLY A 446 44.24 -4.54 -2.31
N ASN A 447 44.50 -5.24 -3.42
CA ASN A 447 43.45 -5.99 -4.12
C ASN A 447 42.95 -7.16 -3.29
#